data_AF-A0A6U4TIC5-F1
#
_entry.id   AF-A0A6U4TIC5-F1
#
_cell.length_a   1.000
_cell.length_b   1.000
_cell.length_c   1.000
_cell.angle_alpha   90.00
_cell.angle_beta   90.00
_cell.angle_gamma   90.00
#
_symmetry.space_group_name_H-M   'P 1'
#
loop_
_entity.id
_entity.type
_entity.pdbx_description
1 polymer ?
#
loop_
_entity_poly.entity_id
_entity_poly.type
_entity_poly.pdbx_seq_one_letter_code
_entity_poly.pdbx_strand_id
1 'polypeptide(L)'
;MSLDTKDAVFAEIKAKGFGVLAEAAPALLEDPAFLLEAMKLEVAAPEGETGGFWSADHVLQYAPDKLRESKDFMLTTVEAVGKSALGHAGGSLRADREFFLGAIKVDPEALQLADQNLRGDAELVTEAITKNPDMLQYANDELRGEFEFMKKALELGCSFAHAAPALKHDKDMVTHAVQFGPEGLMYASEKLQKDKVIVLAAVVKDWRAIQYADAELLWTEKDIVIEAINQDANALEYISDIIGEEKEVADAAAAAVAKDWRALRKAPKSLRRTKNVVAEAVKQDWHAVQFADDDLWNEVWNREVFMDALKQSQRAMQYAPRQLMMDKDFVMDAVTNDWHSLEYVAPKLKADKDVVIAAVQQAAEAMDLAEQGVRCDADVVKMALETNQRGACKSLREDRDVVLEAVTQNWENLKNAVESLHDDKIILLEAIQQNPEAIALASPKLRADKELVMDAVTQNWQMLQYADKSLQADKAVVTVCLEQDGRAIDYVARSLLNDRDIGLLTVQTHGLGLANLSMSIKQDEEICMEAVQQNGMALQHCSGTIRGTKEVVMAAVENKWEASRFASAAMQKDDDIVALVAEGVAAGQEAT
;
A
#
# COMPACT_ATOMS: atom_id res chain seq x y z
N MET A 1 71.09 1.33 54.77
CA MET A 1 71.25 -0.05 55.27
C MET A 1 71.85 -0.84 54.13
N SER A 2 72.96 -1.54 54.31
CA SER A 2 73.46 -2.42 53.23
C SER A 2 72.47 -3.57 53.08
N LEU A 3 71.89 -3.69 51.88
CA LEU A 3 70.94 -4.74 51.57
C LEU A 3 71.72 -6.01 51.18
N ASP A 4 72.23 -6.69 52.22
CA ASP A 4 73.19 -7.80 52.06
C ASP A 4 72.51 -9.18 52.02
N THR A 5 71.22 -9.28 52.34
CA THR A 5 70.47 -10.54 52.38
C THR A 5 69.29 -10.52 51.42
N LYS A 6 69.06 -11.65 50.73
CA LYS A 6 67.94 -11.86 49.80
C LYS A 6 66.58 -11.43 50.36
N ASP A 7 66.23 -11.87 51.57
CA ASP A 7 64.93 -11.57 52.18
C ASP A 7 64.72 -10.07 52.45
N ALA A 8 65.78 -9.37 52.86
CA ALA A 8 65.74 -7.92 53.07
C ALA A 8 65.54 -7.16 51.76
N VAL A 9 66.22 -7.59 50.68
CA VAL A 9 66.04 -6.99 49.35
C VAL A 9 64.62 -7.20 48.84
N PHE A 10 64.07 -8.42 48.94
CA PHE A 10 62.72 -8.72 48.46
C PHE A 10 61.63 -7.97 49.24
N ALA A 11 61.79 -7.79 50.56
CA ALA A 11 60.88 -7.00 51.37
C ALA A 11 60.86 -5.53 50.92
N GLU A 12 62.03 -4.96 50.63
CA GLU A 12 62.15 -3.57 50.17
C GLU A 12 61.71 -3.38 48.72
N ILE A 13 61.94 -4.35 47.83
CA ILE A 13 61.42 -4.33 46.46
C ILE A 13 59.88 -4.21 46.47
N LYS A 14 59.20 -4.97 47.33
CA LYS A 14 57.73 -4.90 47.47
C LYS A 14 57.26 -3.55 48.02
N ALA A 15 58.09 -2.87 48.83
CA ALA A 15 57.72 -1.61 49.47
C ALA A 15 58.03 -0.37 48.60
N LYS A 16 59.11 -0.40 47.82
CA LYS A 16 59.68 0.77 47.14
C LYS A 16 59.91 0.60 45.63
N GLY A 17 59.68 -0.60 45.07
CA GLY A 17 59.91 -0.87 43.66
C GLY A 17 61.26 -1.53 43.36
N PHE A 18 61.49 -1.89 42.09
CA PHE A 18 62.74 -2.54 41.66
C PHE A 18 63.97 -1.63 41.71
N GLY A 19 63.80 -0.30 41.85
CA GLY A 19 64.90 0.65 41.98
C GLY A 19 65.85 0.37 43.16
N VAL A 20 65.35 -0.34 44.19
CA VAL A 20 66.13 -0.80 45.35
C VAL A 20 67.28 -1.73 44.97
N LEU A 21 67.20 -2.41 43.81
CA LEU A 21 68.27 -3.27 43.32
C LEU A 21 69.59 -2.52 43.08
N ALA A 22 69.57 -1.20 42.90
CA ALA A 22 70.78 -0.37 42.82
C ALA A 22 71.59 -0.37 44.13
N GLU A 23 70.95 -0.63 45.27
CA GLU A 23 71.54 -0.65 46.61
C GLU A 23 71.84 -2.07 47.12
N ALA A 24 71.51 -3.10 46.32
CA ALA A 24 71.74 -4.50 46.67
C ALA A 24 73.23 -4.87 46.60
N ALA A 25 73.65 -5.82 47.44
CA ALA A 25 75.02 -6.32 47.42
C ALA A 25 75.37 -6.92 46.03
N PRO A 26 76.57 -6.63 45.45
CA PRO A 26 76.96 -7.15 44.13
C PRO A 26 76.89 -8.67 44.01
N ALA A 27 77.19 -9.39 45.09
CA ALA A 27 77.11 -10.86 45.13
C ALA A 27 75.70 -11.41 44.91
N LEU A 28 74.65 -10.65 45.27
CA LEU A 28 73.25 -11.01 45.00
C LEU A 28 72.89 -10.74 43.54
N LEU A 29 73.35 -9.63 42.96
CA LEU A 29 73.12 -9.30 41.56
C LEU A 29 73.89 -10.22 40.58
N GLU A 30 74.96 -10.86 41.04
CA GLU A 30 75.69 -11.88 40.29
C GLU A 30 75.04 -13.28 40.34
N ASP A 31 74.03 -13.51 41.20
CA ASP A 31 73.32 -14.79 41.33
C ASP A 31 72.09 -14.86 40.38
N PRO A 32 72.12 -15.73 39.35
CA PRO A 32 70.99 -15.93 38.43
C PRO A 32 69.69 -16.32 39.13
N ALA A 33 69.76 -17.14 40.19
CA ALA A 33 68.58 -17.63 40.88
C ALA A 33 67.90 -16.52 41.68
N PHE A 34 68.70 -15.64 42.30
CA PHE A 34 68.21 -14.44 42.98
C PHE A 34 67.44 -13.53 42.01
N LEU A 35 68.03 -13.23 40.84
CA LEU A 35 67.39 -12.36 39.84
C LEU A 35 66.10 -12.98 39.29
N LEU A 36 66.08 -14.27 38.97
CA LEU A 36 64.87 -14.97 38.49
C LEU A 36 63.76 -15.00 39.54
N GLU A 37 64.11 -15.12 40.83
CA GLU A 37 63.12 -15.02 41.91
C GLU A 37 62.62 -13.58 42.10
N ALA A 38 63.49 -12.58 41.94
CA ALA A 38 63.08 -11.18 41.99
C ALA A 38 62.07 -10.84 40.88
N MET A 39 62.25 -11.40 39.68
CA MET A 39 61.32 -11.23 38.54
C MET A 39 59.94 -11.83 38.79
N LYS A 40 59.81 -12.78 39.72
CA LYS A 40 58.51 -13.38 40.09
C LYS A 40 57.74 -12.57 41.15
N LEU A 41 58.31 -11.48 41.64
CA LEU A 41 57.66 -10.63 42.64
C LEU A 41 56.62 -9.73 41.98
N GLU A 42 55.39 -9.77 42.48
CA GLU A 42 54.36 -8.78 42.14
C GLU A 42 54.63 -7.47 42.90
N VAL A 43 54.98 -6.40 42.17
CA VAL A 43 55.38 -5.11 42.75
C VAL A 43 54.50 -3.99 42.19
N ALA A 44 53.72 -3.32 43.03
CA ALA A 44 52.80 -2.26 42.59
C ALA A 44 53.56 -1.03 42.08
N ALA A 45 53.11 -0.43 40.97
CA ALA A 45 53.68 0.81 40.45
C ALA A 45 53.33 2.03 41.33
N PRO A 46 54.15 3.10 41.33
CA PRO A 46 53.91 4.29 42.12
C PRO A 46 52.63 5.02 41.69
N GLU A 47 51.96 5.68 42.64
CA GLU A 47 50.73 6.46 42.36
C GLU A 47 51.01 7.57 41.34
N GLY A 48 50.40 7.46 40.14
CA GLY A 48 50.51 8.46 39.07
C GLY A 48 50.80 7.86 37.69
N GLU A 49 51.33 6.65 37.63
CA GLU A 49 51.45 5.87 36.39
C GLU A 49 50.16 5.06 36.19
N THR A 50 49.38 5.41 35.16
CA THR A 50 48.11 4.74 34.90
C THR A 50 48.34 3.33 34.37
N GLY A 51 48.27 2.34 35.26
CA GLY A 51 47.99 0.94 34.95
C GLY A 51 49.17 -0.02 35.12
N GLY A 52 49.10 -0.86 36.16
CA GLY A 52 49.82 -2.13 36.23
C GLY A 52 51.11 -2.10 37.06
N PHE A 53 51.43 -3.26 37.64
CA PHE A 53 52.65 -3.55 38.39
C PHE A 53 53.92 -3.15 37.62
N TRP A 54 55.03 -2.90 38.33
CA TRP A 54 56.34 -2.75 37.68
C TRP A 54 56.60 -3.99 36.81
N SER A 55 56.99 -3.77 35.57
CA SER A 55 57.31 -4.88 34.67
C SER A 55 58.58 -5.59 35.16
N ALA A 56 58.51 -6.92 35.24
CA ALA A 56 59.54 -7.77 35.84
C ALA A 56 60.90 -7.70 35.12
N ASP A 57 60.93 -7.23 33.88
CA ASP A 57 62.15 -6.96 33.10
C ASP A 57 63.02 -5.84 33.70
N HIS A 58 62.48 -4.95 34.54
CA HIS A 58 63.27 -3.92 35.23
C HIS A 58 64.40 -4.50 36.08
N VAL A 59 64.24 -5.72 36.59
CA VAL A 59 65.29 -6.45 37.31
C VAL A 59 66.55 -6.63 36.43
N LEU A 60 66.38 -6.82 35.12
CA LEU A 60 67.47 -7.02 34.17
C LEU A 60 68.32 -5.77 33.94
N GLN A 61 67.84 -4.57 34.30
CA GLN A 61 68.65 -3.34 34.23
C GLN A 61 69.84 -3.38 35.20
N TYR A 62 69.69 -4.11 36.30
CA TYR A 62 70.68 -4.23 37.37
C TYR A 62 71.52 -5.50 37.25
N ALA A 63 71.20 -6.39 36.31
CA ALA A 63 71.98 -7.59 36.04
C ALA A 63 73.33 -7.23 35.39
N PRO A 64 74.46 -7.80 35.85
CA PRO A 64 75.77 -7.54 35.26
C PRO A 64 75.85 -8.03 33.81
N ASP A 65 76.68 -7.38 33.00
CA ASP A 65 76.85 -7.67 31.55
C ASP A 65 77.12 -9.16 31.28
N LYS A 66 77.95 -9.79 32.12
CA LYS A 66 78.27 -11.22 32.01
C LYS A 66 77.04 -12.13 32.05
N LEU A 67 76.01 -11.78 32.84
CA LEU A 67 74.75 -12.52 32.87
C LEU A 67 73.87 -12.16 31.67
N ARG A 68 73.83 -10.88 31.28
CA ARG A 68 73.07 -10.42 30.10
C ARG A 68 73.64 -10.92 28.77
N GLU A 69 74.88 -11.40 28.76
CA GLU A 69 75.54 -12.09 27.64
C GLU A 69 75.47 -13.61 27.73
N SER A 70 74.89 -14.18 28.81
CA SER A 70 74.73 -15.63 28.98
C SER A 70 73.46 -16.12 28.29
N LYS A 71 73.61 -17.03 27.31
CA LYS A 71 72.47 -17.66 26.59
C LYS A 71 71.50 -18.34 27.55
N ASP A 72 72.01 -19.18 28.44
CA ASP A 72 71.19 -19.99 29.36
C ASP A 72 70.36 -19.10 30.29
N PHE A 73 71.01 -18.12 30.93
CA PHE A 73 70.33 -17.18 31.80
C PHE A 73 69.26 -16.39 31.04
N MET A 74 69.62 -15.83 29.89
CA MET A 74 68.69 -15.02 29.11
C MET A 74 67.50 -15.83 28.59
N LEU A 75 67.69 -17.10 28.18
CA LEU A 75 66.59 -17.99 27.80
C LEU A 75 65.64 -18.26 28.97
N THR A 76 66.16 -18.56 30.16
CA THR A 76 65.32 -18.74 31.36
C THR A 76 64.58 -17.45 31.74
N THR A 77 65.18 -16.28 31.50
CA THR A 77 64.49 -15.01 31.73
C THR A 77 63.39 -14.76 30.70
N VAL A 78 63.57 -15.14 29.43
CA VAL A 78 62.51 -15.09 28.41
C VAL A 78 61.34 -16.01 28.79
N GLU A 79 61.61 -17.18 29.37
CA GLU A 79 60.56 -18.06 29.92
C GLU A 79 59.79 -17.41 31.08
N ALA A 80 60.47 -16.60 31.89
CA ALA A 80 59.86 -15.98 33.07
C ALA A 80 59.06 -14.72 32.76
N VAL A 81 59.54 -13.86 31.85
CA VAL A 81 58.98 -12.51 31.62
C VAL A 81 58.65 -12.19 30.15
N GLY A 82 58.85 -13.16 29.24
CA GLY A 82 58.58 -13.03 27.81
C GLY A 82 59.61 -12.18 27.07
N LYS A 83 59.24 -11.69 25.88
CA LYS A 83 60.09 -10.90 24.98
C LYS A 83 60.74 -9.66 25.61
N SER A 84 60.14 -9.10 26.67
CA SER A 84 60.65 -7.93 27.38
C SER A 84 62.10 -8.13 27.85
N ALA A 85 62.47 -9.36 28.23
CA ALA A 85 63.84 -9.72 28.61
C ALA A 85 64.87 -9.48 27.50
N LEU A 86 64.49 -9.66 26.23
CA LEU A 86 65.39 -9.53 25.09
C LEU A 86 65.87 -8.09 24.90
N GLY A 87 65.11 -7.09 25.38
CA GLY A 87 65.53 -5.69 25.41
C GLY A 87 66.77 -5.44 26.26
N HIS A 88 67.10 -6.34 27.19
CA HIS A 88 68.28 -6.25 28.06
C HIS A 88 69.40 -7.22 27.68
N ALA A 89 69.21 -8.10 26.69
CA ALA A 89 70.25 -9.00 26.21
C ALA A 89 71.44 -8.21 25.65
N GLY A 90 72.66 -8.70 25.91
CA GLY A 90 73.90 -8.12 25.40
C GLY A 90 73.95 -8.10 23.86
N GLY A 91 74.69 -7.15 23.29
CA GLY A 91 74.73 -6.94 21.83
C GLY A 91 75.17 -8.17 21.02
N SER A 92 76.01 -9.02 21.60
CA SER A 92 76.46 -10.29 20.99
C SER A 92 75.33 -11.32 20.87
N LEU A 93 74.43 -11.40 21.85
CA LEU A 93 73.27 -12.30 21.82
C LEU A 93 72.18 -11.82 20.87
N ARG A 94 72.07 -10.50 20.65
CA ARG A 94 71.06 -9.92 19.77
C ARG A 94 71.19 -10.33 18.29
N ALA A 95 72.39 -10.74 17.89
CA ALA A 95 72.68 -11.26 16.56
C ALA A 95 72.88 -12.79 16.55
N ASP A 96 72.71 -13.47 17.69
CA ASP A 96 72.95 -14.91 17.81
C ASP A 96 71.72 -15.71 17.39
N ARG A 97 71.87 -16.46 16.30
CA ARG A 97 70.81 -17.28 15.71
C ARG A 97 70.28 -18.37 16.66
N GLU A 98 71.16 -19.08 17.34
CA GLU A 98 70.75 -20.19 18.23
C GLU A 98 69.99 -19.68 19.45
N PHE A 99 70.43 -18.54 19.99
CA PHE A 99 69.75 -17.87 21.08
C PHE A 99 68.34 -17.45 20.66
N PHE A 100 68.16 -16.83 19.49
CA PHE A 100 66.83 -16.45 19.01
C PHE A 100 65.95 -17.66 18.68
N LEU A 101 66.49 -18.76 18.17
CA LEU A 101 65.71 -19.99 17.99
C LEU A 101 65.17 -20.50 19.32
N GLY A 102 65.99 -20.49 20.37
CA GLY A 102 65.57 -20.82 21.73
C GLY A 102 64.50 -19.86 22.26
N ALA A 103 64.70 -18.56 22.06
CA ALA A 103 63.78 -17.52 22.52
C ALA A 103 62.41 -17.63 21.82
N ILE A 104 62.37 -17.82 20.49
CA ILE A 104 61.14 -18.01 19.70
C ILE A 104 60.41 -19.31 20.09
N LYS A 105 61.17 -20.36 20.46
CA LYS A 105 60.61 -21.59 21.00
C LYS A 105 59.92 -21.41 22.35
N VAL A 106 60.21 -20.34 23.07
CA VAL A 106 59.53 -19.99 24.32
C VAL A 106 58.42 -18.98 24.05
N ASP A 107 58.76 -17.87 23.41
CA ASP A 107 57.85 -16.76 23.08
C ASP A 107 58.03 -16.36 21.61
N PRO A 108 57.05 -16.63 20.72
CA PRO A 108 57.18 -16.32 19.29
C PRO A 108 57.33 -14.82 19.02
N GLU A 109 56.86 -13.95 19.92
CA GLU A 109 57.01 -12.50 19.79
C GLU A 109 58.46 -12.02 19.96
N ALA A 110 59.36 -12.90 20.40
CA ALA A 110 60.81 -12.66 20.39
C ALA A 110 61.33 -12.21 19.02
N LEU A 111 60.71 -12.68 17.92
CA LEU A 111 61.08 -12.29 16.56
C LEU A 111 61.04 -10.77 16.33
N GLN A 112 60.15 -10.05 17.02
CA GLN A 112 60.02 -8.59 16.93
C GLN A 112 61.30 -7.85 17.34
N LEU A 113 62.12 -8.46 18.21
CA LEU A 113 63.34 -7.85 18.75
C LEU A 113 64.62 -8.41 18.10
N ALA A 114 64.49 -9.37 17.19
CA ALA A 114 65.61 -9.93 16.44
C ALA A 114 66.25 -8.89 15.52
N ASP A 115 67.55 -9.04 15.22
CA ASP A 115 68.22 -8.25 14.20
C ASP A 115 67.61 -8.47 12.80
N GLN A 116 67.73 -7.50 11.90
CA GLN A 116 67.16 -7.57 10.55
C GLN A 116 67.62 -8.81 9.77
N ASN A 117 68.86 -9.26 9.96
CA ASN A 117 69.37 -10.47 9.32
C ASN A 117 68.66 -11.73 9.82
N LEU A 118 68.40 -11.82 11.13
CA LEU A 118 67.69 -12.94 11.74
C LEU A 118 66.21 -12.98 11.35
N ARG A 119 65.61 -11.81 11.08
CA ARG A 119 64.25 -11.72 10.53
C ARG A 119 64.15 -12.12 9.05
N GLY A 120 65.29 -12.35 8.38
CA GLY A 120 65.37 -12.97 7.07
C GLY A 120 65.65 -14.47 7.11
N ASP A 121 65.84 -15.07 8.29
CA ASP A 121 66.08 -16.50 8.41
C ASP A 121 64.76 -17.28 8.31
N ALA A 122 64.59 -17.99 7.21
CA ALA A 122 63.37 -18.75 6.92
C ALA A 122 62.99 -19.74 8.04
N GLU A 123 63.96 -20.39 8.70
CA GLU A 123 63.66 -21.37 9.75
C GLU A 123 63.19 -20.69 11.02
N LEU A 124 63.85 -19.61 11.45
CA LEU A 124 63.45 -18.83 12.63
C LEU A 124 62.05 -18.25 12.47
N VAL A 125 61.79 -17.64 11.30
CA VAL A 125 60.48 -17.05 11.01
C VAL A 125 59.43 -18.15 10.89
N THR A 126 59.73 -19.28 10.25
CA THR A 126 58.79 -20.42 10.18
C THR A 126 58.40 -20.91 11.58
N GLU A 127 59.35 -21.07 12.50
CA GLU A 127 59.06 -21.48 13.88
C GLU A 127 58.14 -20.46 14.58
N ALA A 128 58.37 -19.16 14.39
CA ALA A 128 57.54 -18.11 14.97
C ALA A 128 56.11 -18.12 14.40
N ILE A 129 55.96 -18.14 13.08
CA ILE A 129 54.63 -18.10 12.42
C ILE A 129 53.82 -19.37 12.65
N THR A 130 54.48 -20.52 12.88
CA THR A 130 53.79 -21.77 13.24
C THR A 130 53.04 -21.64 14.56
N LYS A 131 53.53 -20.81 15.49
CA LYS A 131 52.89 -20.57 16.79
C LYS A 131 51.95 -19.38 16.77
N ASN A 132 52.33 -18.32 16.06
CA ASN A 132 51.53 -17.11 15.91
C ASN A 132 51.68 -16.56 14.48
N PRO A 133 50.70 -16.77 13.60
CA PRO A 133 50.74 -16.32 12.20
C PRO A 133 50.99 -14.82 12.02
N ASP A 134 50.60 -13.99 13.00
CA ASP A 134 50.82 -12.54 12.96
C ASP A 134 52.31 -12.16 13.03
N MET A 135 53.20 -13.10 13.39
CA MET A 135 54.64 -12.85 13.42
C MET A 135 55.23 -12.62 12.03
N LEU A 136 54.53 -13.00 10.96
CA LEU A 136 54.96 -12.74 9.59
C LEU A 136 55.23 -11.24 9.34
N GLN A 137 54.49 -10.36 10.01
CA GLN A 137 54.66 -8.90 9.86
C GLN A 137 56.05 -8.39 10.24
N TYR A 138 56.78 -9.15 11.07
CA TYR A 138 58.13 -8.81 11.54
C TYR A 138 59.23 -9.40 10.66
N ALA A 139 58.91 -10.35 9.77
CA ALA A 139 59.87 -10.88 8.82
C ALA A 139 60.36 -9.77 7.86
N ASN A 140 61.60 -9.88 7.39
CA ASN A 140 62.15 -8.88 6.48
C ASN A 140 61.47 -8.96 5.10
N ASP A 141 61.57 -7.88 4.31
CA ASP A 141 60.90 -7.77 3.02
C ASP A 141 61.41 -8.80 2.00
N GLU A 142 62.69 -9.16 2.07
CA GLU A 142 63.30 -10.16 1.18
C GLU A 142 62.65 -11.53 1.36
N LEU A 143 62.55 -12.02 2.59
CA LEU A 143 61.94 -13.31 2.91
C LEU A 143 60.42 -13.30 2.61
N ARG A 144 59.73 -12.18 2.90
CA ARG A 144 58.32 -11.99 2.53
C ARG A 144 58.08 -11.88 1.02
N GLY A 145 59.15 -11.71 0.24
CA GLY A 145 59.15 -11.73 -1.22
C GLY A 145 59.51 -13.07 -1.83
N GLU A 146 59.97 -14.04 -1.02
CA GLU A 146 60.28 -15.38 -1.51
C GLU A 146 59.00 -16.18 -1.74
N PHE A 147 58.87 -16.70 -2.97
CA PHE A 147 57.66 -17.41 -3.41
C PHE A 147 57.36 -18.64 -2.55
N GLU A 148 58.31 -19.57 -2.42
CA GLU A 148 58.10 -20.82 -1.68
C GLU A 148 57.89 -20.59 -0.17
N PHE A 149 58.58 -19.60 0.41
CA PHE A 149 58.39 -19.23 1.80
C PHE A 149 56.98 -18.66 2.04
N MET A 150 56.57 -17.68 1.22
CA MET A 150 55.25 -17.06 1.36
C MET A 150 54.13 -18.07 1.13
N LYS A 151 54.32 -19.02 0.20
CA LYS A 151 53.41 -20.14 -0.03
C LYS A 151 53.17 -20.94 1.26
N LYS A 152 54.26 -21.36 1.91
CA LYS A 152 54.21 -22.09 3.18
C LYS A 152 53.61 -21.25 4.32
N ALA A 153 53.87 -19.95 4.34
CA ALA A 153 53.30 -19.05 5.34
C ALA A 153 51.77 -18.94 5.20
N LEU A 154 51.23 -18.92 3.98
CA LEU A 154 49.78 -18.95 3.72
C LEU A 154 49.14 -20.27 4.17
N GLU A 155 49.81 -21.41 3.93
CA GLU A 155 49.39 -22.73 4.41
C GLU A 155 49.30 -22.79 5.95
N LEU A 156 50.10 -21.97 6.65
CA LEU A 156 50.09 -21.84 8.11
C LEU A 156 49.08 -20.79 8.63
N GLY A 157 48.26 -20.20 7.75
CA GLY A 157 47.22 -19.24 8.12
C GLY A 157 47.70 -17.80 8.26
N CYS A 158 48.87 -17.45 7.73
CA CYS A 158 49.33 -16.06 7.73
C CYS A 158 48.53 -15.21 6.73
N SER A 159 48.32 -13.92 7.05
CA SER A 159 47.62 -13.00 6.14
C SER A 159 48.49 -12.61 4.94
N PHE A 160 47.92 -12.66 3.73
CA PHE A 160 48.54 -12.17 2.50
C PHE A 160 48.80 -10.65 2.52
N ALA A 161 48.19 -9.91 3.46
CA ALA A 161 48.45 -8.49 3.69
C ALA A 161 49.94 -8.18 3.85
N HIS A 162 50.69 -9.08 4.51
CA HIS A 162 52.10 -8.92 4.81
C HIS A 162 53.05 -9.37 3.69
N ALA A 163 52.56 -9.95 2.60
CA ALA A 163 53.41 -10.32 1.46
C ALA A 163 54.13 -9.07 0.88
N ALA A 164 55.35 -9.27 0.37
CA ALA A 164 56.08 -8.19 -0.29
C ALA A 164 55.33 -7.69 -1.54
N PRO A 165 55.47 -6.41 -1.92
CA PRO A 165 54.78 -5.85 -3.09
C PRO A 165 54.97 -6.67 -4.37
N ALA A 166 56.18 -7.20 -4.62
CA ALA A 166 56.47 -8.01 -5.79
C ALA A 166 55.53 -9.22 -5.94
N LEU A 167 55.22 -9.91 -4.84
CA LEU A 167 54.33 -11.07 -4.83
C LEU A 167 52.85 -10.71 -5.01
N LYS A 168 52.45 -9.48 -4.65
CA LYS A 168 51.08 -8.96 -4.90
C LYS A 168 50.82 -8.67 -6.38
N HIS A 169 51.88 -8.56 -7.19
CA HIS A 169 51.83 -8.48 -8.64
C HIS A 169 52.00 -9.83 -9.33
N ASP A 170 52.36 -10.88 -8.58
CA ASP A 170 52.58 -12.22 -9.12
C ASP A 170 51.26 -13.00 -9.19
N LYS A 171 50.93 -13.46 -10.40
CA LYS A 171 49.65 -14.14 -10.66
C LYS A 171 49.54 -15.47 -9.93
N ASP A 172 50.62 -16.25 -9.89
CA ASP A 172 50.60 -17.59 -9.31
C ASP A 172 50.50 -17.51 -7.79
N MET A 173 51.22 -16.56 -7.18
CA MET A 173 51.14 -16.32 -5.73
C MET A 173 49.76 -15.80 -5.32
N VAL A 174 49.18 -14.83 -6.03
CA VAL A 174 47.82 -14.32 -5.72
C VAL A 174 46.79 -15.43 -5.90
N THR A 175 46.90 -16.24 -6.97
CA THR A 175 46.00 -17.40 -7.18
C THR A 175 46.09 -18.37 -6.01
N HIS A 176 47.30 -18.61 -5.50
CA HIS A 176 47.49 -19.46 -4.33
C HIS A 176 46.97 -18.82 -3.04
N ALA A 177 47.15 -17.51 -2.83
CA ALA A 177 46.62 -16.79 -1.68
C ALA A 177 45.09 -16.89 -1.60
N VAL A 178 44.39 -16.74 -2.74
CA VAL A 178 42.94 -16.95 -2.85
C VAL A 178 42.52 -18.38 -2.48
N GLN A 179 43.40 -19.37 -2.62
CA GLN A 179 43.13 -20.74 -2.16
C GLN A 179 43.09 -20.89 -0.64
N PHE A 180 43.62 -19.95 0.14
CA PHE A 180 43.55 -19.97 1.61
C PHE A 180 42.62 -18.91 2.18
N GLY A 181 42.49 -17.76 1.53
CA GLY A 181 41.59 -16.69 1.93
C GLY A 181 41.13 -15.84 0.74
N PRO A 182 39.82 -15.66 0.50
CA PRO A 182 39.31 -14.84 -0.60
C PRO A 182 39.73 -13.36 -0.48
N GLU A 183 40.05 -12.89 0.73
CA GLU A 183 40.65 -11.58 0.99
C GLU A 183 42.03 -11.39 0.36
N GLY A 184 42.69 -12.47 -0.10
CA GLY A 184 43.91 -12.37 -0.89
C GLY A 184 43.74 -11.48 -2.14
N LEU A 185 42.54 -11.44 -2.72
CA LEU A 185 42.20 -10.58 -3.86
C LEU A 185 42.27 -9.08 -3.51
N MET A 186 41.94 -8.70 -2.26
CA MET A 186 42.02 -7.32 -1.77
C MET A 186 43.43 -6.73 -1.89
N TYR A 187 44.45 -7.56 -1.68
CA TYR A 187 45.85 -7.16 -1.72
C TYR A 187 46.51 -7.36 -3.07
N ALA A 188 45.81 -7.99 -4.03
CA ALA A 188 46.31 -8.15 -5.39
C ALA A 188 46.42 -6.79 -6.08
N SER A 189 47.35 -6.68 -7.02
CA SER A 189 47.44 -5.46 -7.84
C SER A 189 46.19 -5.24 -8.70
N GLU A 190 45.90 -3.99 -9.07
CA GLU A 190 44.74 -3.62 -9.90
C GLU A 190 44.62 -4.48 -11.18
N LYS A 191 45.76 -4.80 -11.81
CA LYS A 191 45.81 -5.68 -12.99
C LYS A 191 45.26 -7.09 -12.71
N LEU A 192 45.53 -7.63 -11.52
CA LEU A 192 45.07 -8.95 -11.10
C LEU A 192 43.65 -8.93 -10.52
N GLN A 193 43.19 -7.80 -9.98
CA GLN A 193 41.78 -7.58 -9.64
C GLN A 193 40.87 -7.50 -10.88
N LYS A 194 41.47 -7.27 -12.06
CA LYS A 194 40.83 -7.40 -13.39
C LYS A 194 40.96 -8.81 -14.00
N ASP A 195 41.66 -9.75 -13.37
CA ASP A 195 41.85 -11.09 -13.93
C ASP A 195 40.64 -11.98 -13.62
N LYS A 196 39.84 -12.29 -14.64
CA LYS A 196 38.65 -13.15 -14.54
C LYS A 196 38.89 -14.43 -13.75
N VAL A 197 40.01 -15.11 -13.97
CA VAL A 197 40.26 -16.43 -13.38
C VAL A 197 40.47 -16.32 -11.87
N ILE A 198 41.24 -15.31 -11.43
CA ILE A 198 41.52 -15.08 -10.01
C ILE A 198 40.26 -14.62 -9.30
N VAL A 199 39.55 -13.64 -9.87
CA VAL A 199 38.32 -13.09 -9.28
C VAL A 199 37.26 -14.18 -9.15
N LEU A 200 37.03 -14.97 -10.21
CA LEU A 200 36.07 -16.06 -10.17
C LEU A 200 36.47 -17.10 -9.10
N ALA A 201 37.76 -17.46 -9.00
CA ALA A 201 38.23 -18.39 -7.97
C ALA A 201 38.00 -17.87 -6.54
N ALA A 202 38.08 -16.55 -6.32
CA ALA A 202 37.79 -15.93 -5.04
C ALA A 202 36.28 -15.92 -4.74
N VAL A 203 35.47 -15.52 -5.72
CA VAL A 203 34.00 -15.43 -5.60
C VAL A 203 33.36 -16.80 -5.41
N VAL A 204 33.86 -17.85 -6.07
CA VAL A 204 33.40 -19.25 -5.87
C VAL A 204 33.53 -19.70 -4.41
N LYS A 205 34.46 -19.13 -3.64
CA LYS A 205 34.65 -19.47 -2.23
C LYS A 205 33.82 -18.62 -1.29
N ASP A 206 33.80 -17.31 -1.54
CA ASP A 206 32.98 -16.35 -0.80
C ASP A 206 32.59 -15.23 -1.76
N TRP A 207 31.29 -15.12 -2.01
CA TRP A 207 30.72 -14.06 -2.86
C TRP A 207 31.19 -12.66 -2.47
N ARG A 208 31.51 -12.40 -1.20
CA ARG A 208 31.97 -11.08 -0.71
C ARG A 208 33.29 -10.65 -1.34
N ALA A 209 34.06 -11.58 -1.91
CA ALA A 209 35.26 -11.27 -2.68
C ALA A 209 34.98 -10.35 -3.88
N ILE A 210 33.72 -10.32 -4.38
CA ILE A 210 33.30 -9.47 -5.48
C ILE A 210 33.56 -7.98 -5.20
N GLN A 211 33.55 -7.55 -3.93
CA GLN A 211 33.82 -6.16 -3.54
C GLN A 211 35.26 -5.71 -3.83
N TYR A 212 36.19 -6.66 -4.01
CA TYR A 212 37.59 -6.41 -4.32
C TYR A 212 37.91 -6.56 -5.82
N ALA A 213 36.93 -7.01 -6.61
CA ALA A 213 37.07 -7.09 -8.05
C ALA A 213 36.96 -5.69 -8.67
N ASP A 214 37.62 -5.51 -9.81
CA ASP A 214 37.48 -4.28 -10.56
C ASP A 214 36.08 -4.15 -11.16
N ALA A 215 35.49 -2.95 -11.08
CA ALA A 215 34.13 -2.69 -11.54
C ALA A 215 33.95 -2.93 -13.04
N GLU A 216 34.94 -2.58 -13.89
CA GLU A 216 34.84 -2.76 -15.34
C GLU A 216 34.74 -4.24 -15.71
N LEU A 217 35.47 -5.10 -14.97
CA LEU A 217 35.37 -6.56 -15.13
C LEU A 217 33.96 -7.06 -14.81
N LEU A 218 33.38 -6.57 -13.71
CA LEU A 218 32.02 -6.95 -13.30
C LEU A 218 30.94 -6.47 -14.27
N TRP A 219 31.23 -5.48 -15.12
CA TRP A 219 30.29 -5.02 -16.15
C TRP A 219 30.28 -5.91 -17.39
N THR A 220 31.31 -6.73 -17.60
CA THR A 220 31.44 -7.59 -18.79
C THR A 220 31.33 -9.07 -18.47
N GLU A 221 31.78 -9.51 -17.29
CA GLU A 221 31.92 -10.92 -16.95
C GLU A 221 30.74 -11.45 -16.11
N LYS A 222 29.69 -11.88 -16.81
CA LYS A 222 28.45 -12.38 -16.18
C LYS A 222 28.66 -13.61 -15.29
N ASP A 223 29.64 -14.46 -15.60
CA ASP A 223 29.91 -15.69 -14.84
C ASP A 223 30.24 -15.38 -13.36
N ILE A 224 31.03 -14.32 -13.13
CA ILE A 224 31.42 -13.87 -11.78
C ILE A 224 30.19 -13.37 -11.02
N VAL A 225 29.39 -12.54 -11.69
CA VAL A 225 28.19 -11.93 -11.10
C VAL A 225 27.15 -12.99 -10.77
N ILE A 226 26.87 -13.91 -11.69
CA ILE A 226 25.91 -15.01 -11.50
C ILE A 226 26.35 -15.92 -10.35
N GLU A 227 27.65 -16.25 -10.27
CA GLU A 227 28.18 -17.06 -9.16
C GLU A 227 27.96 -16.37 -7.81
N ALA A 228 28.25 -15.07 -7.71
CA ALA A 228 28.01 -14.30 -6.49
C ALA A 228 26.53 -14.27 -6.09
N ILE A 229 25.62 -14.03 -7.05
CA ILE A 229 24.16 -14.01 -6.83
C ILE A 229 23.66 -15.37 -6.34
N ASN A 230 24.17 -16.46 -6.90
CA ASN A 230 23.74 -17.82 -6.57
C ASN A 230 24.04 -18.18 -5.11
N GLN A 231 25.14 -17.65 -4.57
CA GLN A 231 25.52 -17.81 -3.18
C GLN A 231 24.70 -16.91 -2.24
N ASP A 232 24.55 -15.62 -2.56
CA ASP A 232 23.84 -14.67 -1.71
C ASP A 232 23.22 -13.51 -2.53
N ALA A 233 21.96 -13.20 -2.21
CA ALA A 233 21.21 -12.16 -2.90
C ALA A 233 21.75 -10.73 -2.60
N ASN A 234 22.56 -10.55 -1.56
CA ASN A 234 23.26 -9.29 -1.30
C ASN A 234 24.30 -8.94 -2.38
N ALA A 235 24.73 -9.91 -3.19
CA ALA A 235 25.62 -9.65 -4.33
C ALA A 235 25.00 -8.68 -5.36
N LEU A 236 23.67 -8.56 -5.39
CA LEU A 236 22.94 -7.62 -6.26
C LEU A 236 23.41 -6.15 -6.10
N GLU A 237 23.95 -5.79 -4.94
CA GLU A 237 24.47 -4.45 -4.63
C GLU A 237 25.70 -4.05 -5.48
N TYR A 238 26.45 -5.03 -5.97
CA TYR A 238 27.68 -4.82 -6.76
C TYR A 238 27.47 -4.89 -8.27
N ILE A 239 26.23 -5.09 -8.71
CA ILE A 239 25.88 -5.25 -10.13
C ILE A 239 25.64 -3.88 -10.75
N SER A 240 26.19 -3.67 -11.95
CA SER A 240 25.90 -2.47 -12.72
C SER A 240 24.63 -2.59 -13.54
N ASP A 241 24.05 -1.44 -13.90
CA ASP A 241 22.88 -1.41 -14.77
C ASP A 241 23.15 -2.12 -16.11
N ILE A 242 24.38 -2.00 -16.65
CA ILE A 242 24.79 -2.56 -17.95
C ILE A 242 24.64 -4.09 -17.94
N ILE A 243 25.27 -4.78 -16.98
CA ILE A 243 25.26 -6.24 -16.98
C ILE A 243 23.94 -6.81 -16.45
N GLY A 244 23.17 -6.01 -15.69
CA GLY A 244 21.83 -6.40 -15.25
C GLY A 244 20.80 -6.53 -16.38
N GLU A 245 21.04 -5.94 -17.55
CA GLU A 245 20.17 -6.14 -18.73
C GLU A 245 20.38 -7.51 -19.41
N GLU A 246 21.48 -8.21 -19.09
CA GLU A 246 21.74 -9.55 -19.62
C GLU A 246 20.73 -10.54 -19.06
N LYS A 247 20.12 -11.33 -19.95
CA LYS A 247 19.05 -12.25 -19.60
C LYS A 247 19.46 -13.26 -18.53
N GLU A 248 20.67 -13.83 -18.61
CA GLU A 248 21.09 -14.84 -17.63
C GLU A 248 21.33 -14.23 -16.23
N VAL A 249 21.77 -12.96 -16.18
CA VAL A 249 21.93 -12.22 -14.91
C VAL A 249 20.55 -11.92 -14.31
N ALA A 250 19.60 -11.49 -15.14
CA ALA A 250 18.22 -11.27 -14.70
C ALA A 250 17.55 -12.56 -14.21
N ASP A 251 17.78 -13.70 -14.87
CA ASP A 251 17.25 -14.99 -14.44
C ASP A 251 17.88 -15.45 -13.11
N ALA A 252 19.19 -15.25 -12.92
CA ALA A 252 19.86 -15.50 -11.65
C ALA A 252 19.35 -14.58 -10.53
N ALA A 253 19.18 -13.28 -10.83
CA ALA A 253 18.63 -12.31 -9.90
C ALA A 253 17.19 -12.66 -9.50
N ALA A 254 16.34 -13.08 -10.45
CA ALA A 254 14.99 -13.55 -10.17
C ALA A 254 15.02 -14.78 -9.23
N ALA A 255 15.92 -15.75 -9.45
CA ALA A 255 16.08 -16.91 -8.57
C ALA A 255 16.56 -16.53 -7.16
N ALA A 256 17.42 -15.53 -7.02
CA ALA A 256 17.85 -15.02 -5.72
C ALA A 256 16.73 -14.27 -4.99
N VAL A 257 16.00 -13.41 -5.71
CA VAL A 257 14.84 -12.67 -5.21
C VAL A 257 13.70 -13.64 -4.82
N ALA A 258 13.56 -14.77 -5.49
CA ALA A 258 12.62 -15.85 -5.11
C ALA A 258 12.87 -16.42 -3.72
N LYS A 259 14.12 -16.36 -3.23
CA LYS A 259 14.49 -16.83 -1.88
C LYS A 259 14.28 -15.73 -0.84
N ASP A 260 14.61 -14.48 -1.16
CA ASP A 260 14.35 -13.32 -0.32
C ASP A 260 14.02 -12.09 -1.18
N TRP A 261 12.74 -11.72 -1.19
CA TRP A 261 12.27 -10.56 -1.96
C TRP A 261 12.95 -9.24 -1.57
N ARG A 262 13.44 -9.11 -0.33
CA ARG A 262 14.09 -7.88 0.17
C ARG A 262 15.39 -7.56 -0.55
N ALA A 263 15.99 -8.55 -1.20
CA ALA A 263 17.17 -8.37 -2.03
C ALA A 263 16.92 -7.41 -3.21
N LEU A 264 15.66 -7.30 -3.68
CA LEU A 264 15.28 -6.36 -4.74
C LEU A 264 15.67 -4.91 -4.42
N ARG A 265 15.64 -4.51 -3.13
CA ARG A 265 16.04 -3.17 -2.68
C ARG A 265 17.49 -2.83 -3.03
N LYS A 266 18.37 -3.83 -3.07
CA LYS A 266 19.79 -3.69 -3.38
C LYS A 266 20.09 -3.78 -4.87
N ALA A 267 19.14 -4.21 -5.68
CA ALA A 267 19.36 -4.43 -7.09
C ALA A 267 19.56 -3.10 -7.87
N PRO A 268 20.36 -3.10 -8.94
CA PRO A 268 20.45 -1.98 -9.88
C PRO A 268 19.10 -1.69 -10.54
N LYS A 269 18.97 -0.51 -11.15
CA LYS A 269 17.73 -0.06 -11.78
C LYS A 269 17.32 -0.98 -12.94
N SER A 270 18.28 -1.47 -13.72
CA SER A 270 18.00 -2.39 -14.83
C SER A 270 17.23 -3.63 -14.37
N LEU A 271 17.67 -4.27 -13.28
CA LEU A 271 16.99 -5.42 -12.68
C LEU A 271 15.65 -5.04 -12.01
N ARG A 272 15.56 -3.87 -11.38
CA ARG A 272 14.30 -3.34 -10.84
C ARG A 272 13.28 -2.93 -11.90
N ARG A 273 13.71 -2.77 -13.14
CA ARG A 273 12.86 -2.58 -14.33
C ARG A 273 12.54 -3.91 -15.03
N THR A 274 13.08 -5.03 -14.57
CA THR A 274 12.87 -6.32 -15.24
C THR A 274 11.64 -7.04 -14.67
N LYS A 275 10.63 -7.29 -15.51
CA LYS A 275 9.33 -7.88 -15.12
C LYS A 275 9.49 -9.16 -14.30
N ASN A 276 10.31 -10.11 -14.74
CA ASN A 276 10.45 -11.42 -14.07
C ASN A 276 11.02 -11.29 -12.65
N VAL A 277 12.04 -10.45 -12.45
CA VAL A 277 12.68 -10.20 -11.16
C VAL A 277 11.68 -9.57 -10.19
N VAL A 278 10.99 -8.51 -10.61
CA VAL A 278 10.00 -7.82 -9.76
C VAL A 278 8.80 -8.71 -9.48
N ALA A 279 8.30 -9.45 -10.47
CA ALA A 279 7.19 -10.37 -10.28
C ALA A 279 7.48 -11.43 -9.21
N GLU A 280 8.70 -11.96 -9.17
CA GLU A 280 9.10 -12.96 -8.17
C GLU A 280 9.18 -12.38 -6.75
N ALA A 281 9.54 -11.11 -6.62
CA ALA A 281 9.47 -10.39 -5.35
C ALA A 281 8.01 -10.17 -4.91
N VAL A 282 7.17 -9.70 -5.83
CA VAL A 282 5.76 -9.39 -5.56
C VAL A 282 4.97 -10.64 -5.17
N LYS A 283 5.27 -11.82 -5.73
CA LYS A 283 4.65 -13.08 -5.31
C LYS A 283 4.80 -13.38 -3.82
N GLN A 284 5.86 -12.89 -3.18
CA GLN A 284 6.12 -13.12 -1.76
C GLN A 284 5.52 -12.00 -0.88
N ASP A 285 5.69 -10.74 -1.27
CA ASP A 285 5.21 -9.59 -0.51
C ASP A 285 4.90 -8.42 -1.45
N TRP A 286 3.68 -7.89 -1.34
CA TRP A 286 3.23 -6.71 -2.06
C TRP A 286 4.13 -5.48 -1.85
N HIS A 287 4.81 -5.35 -0.70
CA HIS A 287 5.73 -4.22 -0.44
C HIS A 287 6.91 -4.16 -1.41
N ALA A 288 7.19 -5.23 -2.16
CA ALA A 288 8.24 -5.25 -3.18
C ALA A 288 8.02 -4.19 -4.26
N VAL A 289 6.77 -3.81 -4.55
CA VAL A 289 6.45 -2.81 -5.59
C VAL A 289 7.10 -1.44 -5.34
N GLN A 290 7.36 -1.07 -4.07
CA GLN A 290 8.02 0.20 -3.72
C GLN A 290 9.46 0.28 -4.23
N PHE A 291 10.08 -0.88 -4.49
CA PHE A 291 11.44 -0.99 -4.96
C PHE A 291 11.50 -1.21 -6.46
N ALA A 292 10.39 -1.44 -7.16
CA ALA A 292 10.39 -1.49 -8.62
C ALA A 292 10.77 -0.12 -9.19
N ASP A 293 11.42 -0.12 -10.35
CA ASP A 293 11.68 1.13 -11.07
C ASP A 293 10.39 1.60 -11.75
N ASP A 294 10.09 2.91 -11.70
CA ASP A 294 8.84 3.47 -12.24
C ASP A 294 8.66 3.15 -13.73
N ASP A 295 9.77 3.03 -14.48
CA ASP A 295 9.73 2.73 -15.91
C ASP A 295 9.16 1.34 -16.21
N LEU A 296 9.21 0.40 -15.26
CA LEU A 296 8.60 -0.93 -15.41
C LEU A 296 7.11 -0.82 -15.75
N TRP A 297 6.44 0.15 -15.14
CA TRP A 297 4.99 0.28 -15.19
C TRP A 297 4.48 1.00 -16.44
N ASN A 298 5.37 1.59 -17.23
CA ASN A 298 5.02 2.23 -18.50
C ASN A 298 4.56 1.20 -19.55
N GLU A 299 4.97 -0.06 -19.41
CA GLU A 299 4.56 -1.13 -20.31
C GLU A 299 3.25 -1.78 -19.85
N VAL A 300 2.25 -1.76 -20.75
CA VAL A 300 0.90 -2.30 -20.49
C VAL A 300 0.93 -3.74 -19.96
N TRP A 301 1.86 -4.57 -20.45
CA TRP A 301 1.97 -5.99 -20.08
C TRP A 301 2.51 -6.23 -18.66
N ASN A 302 2.99 -5.19 -17.97
CA ASN A 302 3.52 -5.28 -16.61
C ASN A 302 2.46 -4.97 -15.54
N ARG A 303 1.28 -4.48 -15.95
CA ARG A 303 0.15 -4.19 -15.06
C ARG A 303 -0.27 -5.39 -14.22
N GLU A 304 -0.22 -6.60 -14.79
CA GLU A 304 -0.55 -7.86 -14.10
C GLU A 304 0.26 -8.02 -12.80
N VAL A 305 1.54 -7.65 -12.81
CA VAL A 305 2.42 -7.75 -11.64
C VAL A 305 1.95 -6.79 -10.54
N PHE A 306 1.55 -5.57 -10.89
CA PHE A 306 1.01 -4.62 -9.91
C PHE A 306 -0.35 -5.09 -9.37
N MET A 307 -1.20 -5.67 -10.23
CA MET A 307 -2.47 -6.25 -9.81
C MET A 307 -2.27 -7.41 -8.83
N ASP A 308 -1.23 -8.22 -8.99
CA ASP A 308 -0.89 -9.28 -8.03
C ASP A 308 -0.48 -8.72 -6.65
N ALA A 309 0.13 -7.53 -6.60
CA ALA A 309 0.37 -6.82 -5.35
C ALA A 309 -0.95 -6.30 -4.73
N LEU A 310 -1.87 -5.75 -5.55
CA LEU A 310 -3.17 -5.27 -5.08
C LEU A 310 -4.08 -6.37 -4.54
N LYS A 311 -4.02 -7.58 -5.13
CA LYS A 311 -4.71 -8.76 -4.60
C LYS A 311 -4.25 -9.16 -3.20
N GLN A 312 -3.00 -8.87 -2.85
CA GLN A 312 -2.46 -9.15 -1.51
C GLN A 312 -2.76 -8.02 -0.52
N SER A 313 -2.59 -6.77 -0.93
CA SER A 313 -2.93 -5.61 -0.11
C SER A 313 -3.21 -4.37 -0.94
N GLN A 314 -4.34 -3.75 -0.63
CA GLN A 314 -4.76 -2.49 -1.20
C GLN A 314 -3.79 -1.32 -0.92
N ARG A 315 -2.94 -1.45 0.11
CA ARG A 315 -1.90 -0.46 0.43
C ARG A 315 -0.85 -0.33 -0.66
N ALA A 316 -0.73 -1.30 -1.58
CA ALA A 316 0.16 -1.21 -2.72
C ALA A 316 -0.14 0.03 -3.60
N MET A 317 -1.39 0.53 -3.63
CA MET A 317 -1.74 1.76 -4.35
C MET A 317 -0.94 2.99 -3.90
N GLN A 318 -0.44 3.03 -2.66
CA GLN A 318 0.39 4.13 -2.16
C GLN A 318 1.69 4.31 -2.95
N TYR A 319 2.16 3.24 -3.59
CA TYR A 319 3.40 3.19 -4.37
C TYR A 319 3.15 3.12 -5.87
N ALA A 320 1.89 3.23 -6.33
CA ALA A 320 1.61 3.23 -7.75
C ALA A 320 2.18 4.51 -8.40
N PRO A 321 2.88 4.42 -9.54
CA PRO A 321 3.35 5.61 -10.24
C PRO A 321 2.16 6.42 -10.77
N ARG A 322 2.36 7.74 -10.89
CA ARG A 322 1.32 8.69 -11.30
C ARG A 322 0.69 8.33 -12.66
N GLN A 323 1.48 7.77 -13.56
CA GLN A 323 1.06 7.32 -14.90
C GLN A 323 -0.02 6.24 -14.79
N LEU A 324 0.16 5.23 -13.92
CA LEU A 324 -0.86 4.21 -13.67
C LEU A 324 -2.10 4.79 -12.99
N MET A 325 -1.93 5.75 -12.07
CA MET A 325 -3.07 6.43 -11.42
C MET A 325 -3.89 7.34 -12.37
N MET A 326 -3.41 7.58 -13.59
CA MET A 326 -4.13 8.31 -14.65
C MET A 326 -4.70 7.39 -15.72
N ASP A 327 -4.37 6.11 -15.68
CA ASP A 327 -4.82 5.10 -16.63
C ASP A 327 -6.18 4.55 -16.20
N LYS A 328 -7.22 4.84 -17.00
CA LYS A 328 -8.59 4.45 -16.67
C LYS A 328 -8.74 2.93 -16.56
N ASP A 329 -8.10 2.15 -17.43
CA ASP A 329 -8.27 0.69 -17.44
C ASP A 329 -7.67 0.08 -16.17
N PHE A 330 -6.45 0.48 -15.82
CA PHE A 330 -5.81 0.03 -14.58
C PHE A 330 -6.59 0.46 -13.34
N VAL A 331 -7.05 1.71 -13.30
CA VAL A 331 -7.84 2.22 -12.17
C VAL A 331 -9.18 1.48 -12.05
N MET A 332 -9.85 1.16 -13.17
CA MET A 332 -11.07 0.35 -13.16
C MET A 332 -10.80 -1.04 -12.56
N ASP A 333 -9.72 -1.72 -12.97
CA ASP A 333 -9.35 -3.02 -12.43
C ASP A 333 -9.04 -2.94 -10.93
N ALA A 334 -8.28 -1.92 -10.49
CA ALA A 334 -7.92 -1.71 -9.09
C ALA A 334 -9.15 -1.40 -8.22
N VAL A 335 -10.03 -0.50 -8.68
CA VAL A 335 -11.28 -0.14 -7.98
C VAL A 335 -12.23 -1.32 -7.93
N THR A 336 -12.33 -2.12 -9.00
CA THR A 336 -13.18 -3.33 -9.02
C THR A 336 -12.69 -4.40 -8.04
N ASN A 337 -11.39 -4.45 -7.77
CA ASN A 337 -10.81 -5.34 -6.76
C ASN A 337 -11.08 -4.84 -5.32
N ASP A 338 -10.89 -3.55 -5.05
CA ASP A 338 -11.24 -2.90 -3.78
C ASP A 338 -11.51 -1.41 -4.01
N TRP A 339 -12.70 -0.96 -3.63
CA TRP A 339 -13.14 0.42 -3.80
C TRP A 339 -12.25 1.45 -3.08
N HIS A 340 -11.53 1.08 -2.02
CA HIS A 340 -10.59 1.99 -1.32
C HIS A 340 -9.44 2.46 -2.24
N SER A 341 -9.20 1.76 -3.36
CA SER A 341 -8.32 2.25 -4.45
C SER A 341 -8.64 3.67 -4.86
N LEU A 342 -9.93 4.05 -4.86
CA LEU A 342 -10.40 5.37 -5.28
C LEU A 342 -9.74 6.50 -4.48
N GLU A 343 -9.31 6.27 -3.23
CA GLU A 343 -8.64 7.28 -2.40
C GLU A 343 -7.37 7.83 -3.07
N TYR A 344 -6.59 6.97 -3.73
CA TYR A 344 -5.28 7.28 -4.31
C TYR A 344 -5.35 7.79 -5.75
N VAL A 345 -6.49 7.62 -6.41
CA VAL A 345 -6.69 7.94 -7.83
C VAL A 345 -6.66 9.46 -8.08
N ALA A 346 -6.19 9.85 -9.27
CA ALA A 346 -6.14 11.26 -9.69
C ALA A 346 -7.56 11.90 -9.74
N PRO A 347 -7.70 13.20 -9.39
CA PRO A 347 -9.00 13.89 -9.37
C PRO A 347 -9.81 13.77 -10.66
N LYS A 348 -9.13 13.75 -11.82
CA LYS A 348 -9.78 13.59 -13.13
C LYS A 348 -10.57 12.27 -13.23
N LEU A 349 -10.07 11.19 -12.66
CA LEU A 349 -10.75 9.88 -12.67
C LEU A 349 -11.71 9.73 -11.50
N LYS A 350 -11.55 10.49 -10.40
CA LYS A 350 -12.60 10.68 -9.38
C LYS A 350 -13.82 11.46 -9.89
N ALA A 351 -13.67 12.16 -11.00
CA ALA A 351 -14.75 12.77 -11.77
C ALA A 351 -15.28 11.88 -12.92
N ASP A 352 -14.73 10.69 -13.11
CA ASP A 352 -15.22 9.74 -14.13
C ASP A 352 -16.34 8.89 -13.53
N LYS A 353 -17.53 8.97 -14.15
CA LYS A 353 -18.74 8.31 -13.65
C LYS A 353 -18.58 6.80 -13.58
N ASP A 354 -17.95 6.17 -14.57
CA ASP A 354 -17.84 4.71 -14.64
C ASP A 354 -16.97 4.17 -13.50
N VAL A 355 -15.86 4.87 -13.23
CA VAL A 355 -14.94 4.55 -12.12
C VAL A 355 -15.64 4.67 -10.78
N VAL A 356 -16.38 5.76 -10.57
CA VAL A 356 -17.10 6.00 -9.31
C VAL A 356 -18.24 4.99 -9.13
N ILE A 357 -18.98 4.65 -10.19
CA ILE A 357 -20.05 3.63 -10.12
C ILE A 357 -19.47 2.27 -9.72
N ALA A 358 -18.34 1.85 -10.29
CA ALA A 358 -17.70 0.58 -9.92
C ALA A 358 -17.28 0.53 -8.45
N ALA A 359 -16.84 1.66 -7.88
CA ALA A 359 -16.51 1.78 -6.46
C ALA A 359 -17.77 1.75 -5.58
N VAL A 360 -18.78 2.54 -5.94
CA VAL A 360 -20.07 2.67 -5.24
C VAL A 360 -20.83 1.35 -5.21
N GLN A 361 -20.67 0.52 -6.24
CA GLN A 361 -21.24 -0.83 -6.29
C GLN A 361 -20.74 -1.75 -5.17
N GLN A 362 -19.54 -1.49 -4.63
CA GLN A 362 -19.02 -2.27 -3.52
C GLN A 362 -19.37 -1.64 -2.18
N ALA A 363 -19.26 -0.31 -2.08
CA ALA A 363 -19.60 0.44 -0.88
C ALA A 363 -20.05 1.87 -1.21
N ALA A 364 -21.18 2.30 -0.65
CA ALA A 364 -21.70 3.67 -0.84
C ALA A 364 -20.75 4.75 -0.27
N GLU A 365 -19.89 4.40 0.68
CA GLU A 365 -18.85 5.27 1.25
C GLU A 365 -17.84 5.75 0.19
N ALA A 366 -17.67 5.01 -0.91
CA ALA A 366 -16.84 5.44 -2.03
C ALA A 366 -17.29 6.77 -2.63
N MET A 367 -18.56 7.13 -2.47
CA MET A 367 -19.13 8.39 -2.95
C MET A 367 -18.49 9.62 -2.28
N ASP A 368 -18.03 9.49 -1.03
CA ASP A 368 -17.33 10.57 -0.31
C ASP A 368 -15.95 10.88 -0.90
N LEU A 369 -15.42 9.98 -1.75
CA LEU A 369 -14.15 10.16 -2.45
C LEU A 369 -14.32 10.72 -3.87
N ALA A 370 -15.53 10.70 -4.42
CA ALA A 370 -15.83 11.23 -5.75
C ALA A 370 -15.75 12.76 -5.78
N GLU A 371 -15.53 13.34 -6.96
CA GLU A 371 -15.63 14.80 -7.16
C GLU A 371 -17.06 15.30 -7.02
N GLN A 372 -17.26 16.53 -6.55
CA GLN A 372 -18.59 17.06 -6.19
C GLN A 372 -19.61 16.93 -7.33
N GLY A 373 -19.20 17.17 -8.58
CA GLY A 373 -20.09 17.04 -9.74
C GLY A 373 -20.60 15.63 -10.00
N VAL A 374 -19.85 14.59 -9.62
CA VAL A 374 -20.25 13.18 -9.77
C VAL A 374 -21.06 12.70 -8.58
N ARG A 375 -20.87 13.29 -7.39
CA ARG A 375 -21.70 13.00 -6.21
C ARG A 375 -23.16 13.33 -6.42
N CYS A 376 -23.47 14.32 -7.25
CA CYS A 376 -24.86 14.69 -7.53
C CYS A 376 -25.39 14.06 -8.82
N ASP A 377 -24.61 13.18 -9.47
CA ASP A 377 -25.03 12.55 -10.70
C ASP A 377 -26.15 11.52 -10.45
N ALA A 378 -27.24 11.61 -11.21
CA ALA A 378 -28.43 10.80 -10.99
C ALA A 378 -28.17 9.29 -11.06
N ASP A 379 -27.31 8.84 -11.99
CA ASP A 379 -27.01 7.41 -12.16
C ASP A 379 -26.15 6.90 -11.01
N VAL A 380 -25.19 7.71 -10.55
CA VAL A 380 -24.32 7.40 -9.41
C VAL A 380 -25.11 7.35 -8.11
N VAL A 381 -25.99 8.34 -7.87
CA VAL A 381 -26.87 8.40 -6.70
C VAL A 381 -27.82 7.20 -6.70
N LYS A 382 -28.44 6.89 -7.84
CA LYS A 382 -29.32 5.73 -7.98
C LYS A 382 -28.59 4.44 -7.64
N MET A 383 -27.40 4.22 -8.23
CA MET A 383 -26.56 3.07 -7.92
C MET A 383 -26.21 3.03 -6.43
N ALA A 384 -25.78 4.14 -5.82
CA ALA A 384 -25.46 4.19 -4.38
C ALA A 384 -26.66 3.79 -3.50
N LEU A 385 -27.87 4.20 -3.87
CA LEU A 385 -29.10 3.88 -3.17
C LEU A 385 -29.53 2.42 -3.35
N GLU A 386 -29.30 1.84 -4.54
CA GLU A 386 -29.64 0.45 -4.87
C GLU A 386 -28.66 -0.55 -4.25
N THR A 387 -27.37 -0.19 -4.17
CA THR A 387 -26.33 -1.16 -3.80
C THR A 387 -26.18 -1.36 -2.29
N ASN A 388 -26.76 -0.50 -1.44
CA ASN A 388 -26.52 -0.55 0.00
C ASN A 388 -27.68 -1.14 0.83
N GLN A 389 -27.33 -2.21 1.56
CA GLN A 389 -28.12 -2.79 2.64
C GLN A 389 -28.26 -1.79 3.81
N ARG A 390 -29.34 -1.00 3.81
CA ARG A 390 -29.98 -0.28 4.94
C ARG A 390 -29.13 0.67 5.85
N GLY A 391 -27.80 0.70 5.78
CA GLY A 391 -26.93 1.34 6.78
C GLY A 391 -26.27 2.65 6.36
N ALA A 392 -25.44 2.66 5.30
CA ALA A 392 -24.59 3.83 4.99
C ALA A 392 -25.26 4.89 4.09
N CYS A 393 -26.42 4.60 3.47
CA CYS A 393 -27.20 5.60 2.71
C CYS A 393 -27.94 6.60 3.59
N LYS A 394 -27.87 6.53 4.93
CA LYS A 394 -28.66 7.42 5.79
C LYS A 394 -28.25 8.88 5.61
N SER A 395 -26.95 9.17 5.58
CA SER A 395 -26.43 10.54 5.41
C SER A 395 -26.84 11.14 4.05
N LEU A 396 -26.70 10.37 2.96
CA LEU A 396 -27.06 10.83 1.61
C LEU A 396 -28.57 11.00 1.42
N ARG A 397 -29.38 10.14 2.04
CA ARG A 397 -30.85 10.26 2.00
C ARG A 397 -31.37 11.40 2.88
N GLU A 398 -30.57 11.88 3.83
CA GLU A 398 -30.86 13.03 4.70
C GLU A 398 -30.32 14.34 4.14
N ASP A 399 -29.33 14.30 3.24
CA ASP A 399 -28.75 15.48 2.63
C ASP A 399 -29.74 16.12 1.64
N ARG A 400 -30.27 17.27 2.06
CA ARG A 400 -31.27 18.03 1.32
C ARG A 400 -30.81 18.41 -0.09
N ASP A 401 -29.55 18.80 -0.26
CA ASP A 401 -29.06 19.34 -1.54
C ASP A 401 -28.79 18.20 -2.53
N VAL A 402 -28.26 17.06 -2.04
CA VAL A 402 -28.11 15.83 -2.83
C VAL A 402 -29.47 15.31 -3.28
N VAL A 403 -30.46 15.27 -2.38
CA VAL A 403 -31.81 14.82 -2.71
C VAL A 403 -32.49 15.77 -3.70
N LEU A 404 -32.35 17.10 -3.52
CA LEU A 404 -32.92 18.07 -4.45
C LEU A 404 -32.34 17.88 -5.86
N GLU A 405 -31.02 17.80 -6.00
CA GLU A 405 -30.37 17.59 -7.30
C GLU A 405 -30.67 16.20 -7.89
N ALA A 406 -30.83 15.17 -7.07
CA ALA A 406 -31.29 13.87 -7.56
C ALA A 406 -32.73 13.93 -8.09
N VAL A 407 -33.60 14.72 -7.44
CA VAL A 407 -35.00 14.91 -7.83
C VAL A 407 -35.10 15.77 -9.10
N THR A 408 -34.27 16.80 -9.30
CA THR A 408 -34.27 17.61 -10.55
C THR A 408 -34.01 16.76 -11.80
N GLN A 409 -33.25 15.66 -11.65
CA GLN A 409 -32.98 14.73 -12.75
C GLN A 409 -34.06 13.65 -12.92
N ASN A 410 -34.59 13.13 -11.80
CA ASN A 410 -35.68 12.15 -11.81
C ASN A 410 -36.48 12.19 -10.50
N TRP A 411 -37.74 12.59 -10.59
CA TRP A 411 -38.66 12.68 -9.45
C TRP A 411 -38.77 11.40 -8.61
N GLU A 412 -38.59 10.20 -9.20
CA GLU A 412 -38.71 8.93 -8.49
C GLU A 412 -37.68 8.78 -7.37
N ASN A 413 -36.56 9.51 -7.45
CA ASN A 413 -35.53 9.54 -6.42
C ASN A 413 -36.08 10.05 -5.07
N LEU A 414 -37.16 10.82 -5.06
CA LEU A 414 -37.84 11.24 -3.84
C LEU A 414 -38.32 10.04 -3.00
N LYS A 415 -38.71 8.92 -3.63
CA LYS A 415 -39.13 7.69 -2.92
C LYS A 415 -38.03 7.11 -2.03
N ASN A 416 -36.77 7.41 -2.35
CA ASN A 416 -35.59 6.93 -1.64
C ASN A 416 -35.11 7.89 -0.54
N ALA A 417 -35.57 9.14 -0.55
CA ALA A 417 -35.25 10.13 0.48
C ALA A 417 -35.89 9.77 1.82
N VAL A 418 -35.36 10.31 2.92
CA VAL A 418 -36.02 10.16 4.23
C VAL A 418 -37.37 10.90 4.25
N GLU A 419 -38.33 10.37 5.01
CA GLU A 419 -39.70 10.91 5.11
C GLU A 419 -39.72 12.39 5.54
N SER A 420 -38.74 12.86 6.32
CA SER A 420 -38.64 14.28 6.68
C SER A 420 -38.36 15.22 5.49
N LEU A 421 -37.78 14.72 4.39
CA LEU A 421 -37.59 15.48 3.16
C LEU A 421 -38.81 15.41 2.23
N HIS A 422 -39.75 14.48 2.45
CA HIS A 422 -41.09 14.53 1.83
C HIS A 422 -41.93 15.69 2.37
N ASP A 423 -41.43 16.41 3.39
CA ASP A 423 -42.01 17.65 3.90
C ASP A 423 -41.31 18.91 3.38
N ASP A 424 -40.29 18.78 2.53
CA ASP A 424 -39.65 19.92 1.89
C ASP A 424 -40.47 20.36 0.66
N LYS A 425 -41.12 21.52 0.79
CA LYS A 425 -41.96 22.08 -0.26
C LYS A 425 -41.21 22.31 -1.58
N ILE A 426 -39.92 22.67 -1.54
CA ILE A 426 -39.14 22.94 -2.76
C ILE A 426 -38.86 21.62 -3.50
N ILE A 427 -38.42 20.59 -2.78
CA ILE A 427 -38.15 19.26 -3.36
C ILE A 427 -39.45 18.69 -3.96
N LEU A 428 -40.57 18.82 -3.24
CA LEU A 428 -41.87 18.35 -3.72
C LEU A 428 -42.38 19.12 -4.94
N LEU A 429 -42.21 20.44 -4.98
CA LEU A 429 -42.57 21.25 -6.14
C LEU A 429 -41.80 20.79 -7.38
N GLU A 430 -40.49 20.59 -7.25
CA GLU A 430 -39.64 20.10 -8.35
C GLU A 430 -40.09 18.71 -8.82
N ALA A 431 -40.41 17.80 -7.89
CA ALA A 431 -40.91 16.47 -8.22
C ALA A 431 -42.28 16.52 -8.94
N ILE A 432 -43.20 17.37 -8.46
CA ILE A 432 -44.55 17.56 -9.05
C ILE A 432 -44.48 18.16 -10.45
N GLN A 433 -43.52 19.05 -10.73
CA GLN A 433 -43.32 19.60 -12.08
C GLN A 433 -42.98 18.51 -13.12
N GLN A 434 -42.31 17.43 -12.70
CA GLN A 434 -41.99 16.30 -13.57
C GLN A 434 -43.11 15.26 -13.62
N ASN A 435 -43.70 14.91 -12.46
CA ASN A 435 -44.83 14.01 -12.38
C ASN A 435 -45.77 14.38 -11.21
N PRO A 436 -47.05 14.70 -11.49
CA PRO A 436 -48.00 15.10 -10.46
C PRO A 436 -48.29 14.01 -9.41
N GLU A 437 -48.01 12.73 -9.70
CA GLU A 437 -48.14 11.62 -8.74
C GLU A 437 -47.22 11.76 -7.51
N ALA A 438 -46.16 12.58 -7.60
CA ALA A 438 -45.27 12.88 -6.47
C ALA A 438 -46.03 13.42 -5.23
N ILE A 439 -47.19 14.05 -5.41
CA ILE A 439 -48.03 14.53 -4.30
C ILE A 439 -48.50 13.41 -3.35
N ALA A 440 -48.55 12.17 -3.83
CA ALA A 440 -48.91 11.01 -3.00
C ALA A 440 -47.89 10.73 -1.89
N LEU A 441 -46.64 11.19 -2.06
CA LEU A 441 -45.55 11.06 -1.08
C LEU A 441 -45.58 12.18 -0.04
N ALA A 442 -46.22 13.32 -0.34
CA ALA A 442 -46.29 14.45 0.58
C ALA A 442 -46.99 14.08 1.89
N SER A 443 -46.61 14.70 3.00
CA SER A 443 -47.32 14.49 4.26
C SER A 443 -48.74 15.09 4.23
N PRO A 444 -49.62 14.71 5.17
CA PRO A 444 -50.95 15.29 5.28
C PRO A 444 -50.96 16.82 5.39
N LYS A 445 -49.91 17.42 5.96
CA LYS A 445 -49.79 18.87 6.10
C LYS A 445 -49.62 19.55 4.73
N LEU A 446 -48.77 19.01 3.87
CA LEU A 446 -48.55 19.57 2.54
C LEU A 446 -49.65 19.19 1.55
N ARG A 447 -50.38 18.09 1.77
CA ARG A 447 -51.61 17.79 1.01
C ARG A 447 -52.77 18.74 1.34
N ALA A 448 -52.65 19.54 2.40
CA ALA A 448 -53.56 20.66 2.69
C ALA A 448 -53.02 22.01 2.19
N ASP A 449 -51.81 22.07 1.64
CA ASP A 449 -51.27 23.27 1.00
C ASP A 449 -51.93 23.45 -0.37
N LYS A 450 -52.76 24.48 -0.48
CA LYS A 450 -53.52 24.78 -1.70
C LYS A 450 -52.62 25.02 -2.90
N GLU A 451 -51.47 25.69 -2.74
CA GLU A 451 -50.58 26.01 -3.86
C GLU A 451 -49.99 24.74 -4.46
N LEU A 452 -49.46 23.86 -3.59
CA LEU A 452 -48.85 22.59 -4.01
C LEU A 452 -49.88 21.66 -4.68
N VAL A 453 -51.08 21.59 -4.10
CA VAL A 453 -52.17 20.77 -4.65
C VAL A 453 -52.66 21.34 -5.98
N MET A 454 -52.75 22.67 -6.12
CA MET A 454 -53.13 23.31 -7.38
C MET A 454 -52.16 22.96 -8.50
N ASP A 455 -50.84 22.97 -8.24
CA ASP A 455 -49.83 22.61 -9.24
C ASP A 455 -49.96 21.16 -9.71
N ALA A 456 -50.28 20.24 -8.79
CA ALA A 456 -50.49 18.83 -9.12
C ALA A 456 -51.80 18.58 -9.88
N VAL A 457 -52.93 19.15 -9.42
CA VAL A 457 -54.24 18.93 -10.06
C VAL A 457 -54.38 19.64 -11.39
N THR A 458 -53.64 20.74 -11.62
CA THR A 458 -53.60 21.42 -12.93
C THR A 458 -52.98 20.54 -14.01
N GLN A 459 -52.03 19.68 -13.64
CA GLN A 459 -51.41 18.72 -14.55
C GLN A 459 -52.23 17.43 -14.70
N ASN A 460 -52.81 16.94 -13.61
CA ASN A 460 -53.67 15.76 -13.63
C ASN A 460 -54.76 15.85 -12.54
N TRP A 461 -56.01 16.04 -12.96
CA TRP A 461 -57.19 16.09 -12.09
C TRP A 461 -57.30 14.91 -11.11
N GLN A 462 -56.75 13.73 -11.45
CA GLN A 462 -56.80 12.55 -10.58
C GLN A 462 -56.04 12.75 -9.27
N MET A 463 -55.16 13.74 -9.19
CA MET A 463 -54.43 14.05 -7.95
C MET A 463 -55.32 14.59 -6.84
N LEU A 464 -56.54 15.04 -7.16
CA LEU A 464 -57.54 15.46 -6.17
C LEU A 464 -57.81 14.38 -5.11
N GLN A 465 -57.65 13.10 -5.46
CA GLN A 465 -57.81 11.98 -4.52
C GLN A 465 -56.83 12.03 -3.33
N TYR A 466 -55.65 12.65 -3.51
CA TYR A 466 -54.62 12.79 -2.49
C TYR A 466 -54.75 14.08 -1.69
N ALA A 467 -55.46 15.09 -2.21
CA ALA A 467 -55.67 16.36 -1.53
C ALA A 467 -56.41 16.15 -0.20
N ASP A 468 -56.14 17.02 0.77
CA ASP A 468 -56.88 17.01 2.03
C ASP A 468 -58.38 17.27 1.79
N LYS A 469 -59.23 16.74 2.67
CA LYS A 469 -60.69 16.88 2.58
C LYS A 469 -61.15 18.34 2.54
N SER A 470 -60.39 19.26 3.15
CA SER A 470 -60.66 20.70 3.07
C SER A 470 -60.52 21.24 1.65
N LEU A 471 -59.55 20.77 0.87
CA LEU A 471 -59.33 21.17 -0.52
C LEU A 471 -60.25 20.43 -1.49
N GLN A 472 -60.65 19.19 -1.18
CA GLN A 472 -61.74 18.50 -1.91
C GLN A 472 -63.10 19.22 -1.76
N ALA A 473 -63.23 20.10 -0.76
CA ALA A 473 -64.37 20.98 -0.55
C ALA A 473 -64.12 22.42 -1.02
N ASP A 474 -62.92 22.74 -1.55
CA ASP A 474 -62.59 24.05 -2.09
C ASP A 474 -63.07 24.14 -3.54
N LYS A 475 -64.06 25.01 -3.76
CA LYS A 475 -64.69 25.17 -5.08
C LYS A 475 -63.66 25.50 -6.18
N ALA A 476 -62.64 26.31 -5.89
CA ALA A 476 -61.66 26.70 -6.91
C ALA A 476 -60.77 25.53 -7.34
N VAL A 477 -60.33 24.69 -6.38
CA VAL A 477 -59.54 23.48 -6.68
C VAL A 477 -60.38 22.49 -7.49
N VAL A 478 -61.62 22.26 -7.06
CA VAL A 478 -62.55 21.33 -7.70
C VAL A 478 -62.92 21.75 -9.12
N THR A 479 -63.16 23.05 -9.35
CA THR A 479 -63.46 23.57 -10.69
C THR A 479 -62.34 23.26 -11.67
N VAL A 480 -61.07 23.47 -11.31
CA VAL A 480 -59.92 23.14 -12.19
C VAL A 480 -59.85 21.66 -12.54
N CYS A 481 -60.21 20.78 -11.59
CA CYS A 481 -60.24 19.33 -11.83
C CYS A 481 -61.37 18.94 -12.80
N LEU A 482 -62.56 19.50 -12.59
CA LEU A 482 -63.75 19.20 -13.41
C LEU A 482 -63.67 19.78 -14.82
N GLU A 483 -62.99 20.91 -15.01
CA GLU A 483 -62.70 21.48 -16.33
C GLU A 483 -61.86 20.53 -17.20
N GLN A 484 -61.00 19.72 -16.60
CA GLN A 484 -60.22 18.70 -17.30
C GLN A 484 -61.06 17.44 -17.56
N ASP A 485 -61.75 16.94 -16.54
CA ASP A 485 -62.57 15.73 -16.65
C ASP A 485 -63.64 15.67 -15.56
N GLY A 486 -64.91 15.52 -15.97
CA GLY A 486 -66.04 15.43 -15.05
C GLY A 486 -66.02 14.20 -14.14
N ARG A 487 -65.17 13.20 -14.40
CA ARG A 487 -64.91 12.06 -13.47
C ARG A 487 -64.23 12.51 -12.17
N ALA A 488 -63.65 13.71 -12.13
CA ALA A 488 -63.13 14.27 -10.88
C ALA A 488 -64.20 14.40 -9.78
N ILE A 489 -65.49 14.43 -10.16
CA ILE A 489 -66.63 14.51 -9.23
C ILE A 489 -66.62 13.40 -8.17
N ASP A 490 -66.01 12.25 -8.46
CA ASP A 490 -65.91 11.10 -7.57
C ASP A 490 -65.11 11.39 -6.29
N TYR A 491 -64.20 12.38 -6.35
CA TYR A 491 -63.33 12.79 -5.24
C TYR A 491 -63.78 14.10 -4.57
N VAL A 492 -64.83 14.73 -5.08
CA VAL A 492 -65.34 16.00 -4.56
C VAL A 492 -66.08 15.78 -3.24
N ALA A 493 -65.89 16.70 -2.28
CA ALA A 493 -66.59 16.63 -1.02
C ALA A 493 -68.11 16.75 -1.20
N ARG A 494 -68.87 15.96 -0.43
CA ARG A 494 -70.34 15.91 -0.50
C ARG A 494 -71.02 17.28 -0.36
N SER A 495 -70.38 18.24 0.30
CA SER A 495 -70.88 19.62 0.45
C SER A 495 -71.05 20.35 -0.88
N LEU A 496 -70.26 20.02 -1.90
CA LEU A 496 -70.30 20.67 -3.23
C LEU A 496 -71.15 19.92 -4.26
N LEU A 497 -71.61 18.70 -3.98
CA LEU A 497 -72.44 17.91 -4.92
C LEU A 497 -73.86 18.46 -5.12
N ASN A 498 -74.26 19.45 -4.30
CA ASN A 498 -75.50 20.21 -4.45
C ASN A 498 -75.28 21.57 -5.16
N ASP A 499 -74.02 21.95 -5.44
CA ASP A 499 -73.71 23.23 -6.09
C ASP A 499 -74.04 23.13 -7.58
N ARG A 500 -74.83 24.10 -8.06
CA ARG A 500 -75.36 24.09 -9.42
C ARG A 500 -74.26 24.27 -10.46
N ASP A 501 -73.27 25.13 -10.19
CA ASP A 501 -72.18 25.42 -11.13
C ASP A 501 -71.28 24.18 -11.28
N ILE A 502 -70.98 23.51 -10.16
CA ILE A 502 -70.24 22.24 -10.15
C ILE A 502 -71.01 21.16 -10.91
N GLY A 503 -72.31 21.07 -10.69
CA GLY A 503 -73.17 20.10 -11.37
C GLY A 503 -73.21 20.32 -12.89
N LEU A 504 -73.36 21.56 -13.33
CA LEU A 504 -73.36 21.93 -14.75
C LEU A 504 -71.99 21.63 -15.41
N LEU A 505 -70.89 22.04 -14.78
CA LEU A 505 -69.54 21.80 -15.28
C LEU A 505 -69.22 20.30 -15.40
N THR A 506 -69.70 19.50 -14.43
CA THR A 506 -69.51 18.05 -14.42
C THR A 506 -70.19 17.39 -15.61
N VAL A 507 -71.44 17.75 -15.90
CA VAL A 507 -72.19 17.10 -16.98
C VAL A 507 -71.72 17.52 -18.37
N GLN A 508 -71.22 18.76 -18.50
CA GLN A 508 -70.62 19.27 -19.73
C GLN A 508 -69.35 18.51 -20.12
N THR A 509 -68.56 18.08 -19.12
CA THR A 509 -67.28 17.36 -19.33
C THR A 509 -67.47 15.84 -19.28
N HIS A 510 -68.39 15.32 -18.46
CA HIS A 510 -68.72 13.91 -18.33
C HIS A 510 -70.20 13.68 -17.96
N GLY A 511 -71.06 13.39 -18.95
CA GLY A 511 -72.51 13.27 -18.78
C GLY A 511 -72.96 12.20 -17.78
N LEU A 512 -72.22 11.08 -17.65
CA LEU A 512 -72.49 10.06 -16.64
C LEU A 512 -72.12 10.50 -15.21
N GLY A 513 -71.34 11.58 -15.05
CA GLY A 513 -71.01 12.18 -13.76
C GLY A 513 -72.24 12.65 -12.99
N LEU A 514 -73.38 12.84 -13.70
CA LEU A 514 -74.70 13.04 -13.09
C LEU A 514 -75.02 11.98 -12.04
N ALA A 515 -74.52 10.74 -12.16
CA ALA A 515 -74.72 9.67 -11.19
C ALA A 515 -74.26 10.03 -9.77
N ASN A 516 -73.18 10.81 -9.64
CA ASN A 516 -72.55 11.14 -8.36
C ASN A 516 -73.02 12.48 -7.79
N LEU A 517 -73.75 13.26 -8.57
CA LEU A 517 -74.40 14.48 -8.11
C LEU A 517 -75.62 14.18 -7.22
N SER A 518 -76.02 15.20 -6.48
CA SER A 518 -77.18 15.12 -5.59
C SER A 518 -78.52 15.00 -6.30
N MET A 519 -79.54 14.56 -5.56
CA MET A 519 -80.89 14.45 -6.12
C MET A 519 -81.50 15.78 -6.55
N SER A 520 -81.12 16.90 -5.94
CA SER A 520 -81.58 18.22 -6.37
C SER A 520 -81.04 18.57 -7.77
N ILE A 521 -79.79 18.22 -8.06
CA ILE A 521 -79.20 18.44 -9.39
C ILE A 521 -79.78 17.48 -10.43
N LYS A 522 -80.08 16.24 -10.05
CA LYS A 522 -80.76 15.23 -10.91
C LYS A 522 -82.23 15.58 -11.26
N GLN A 523 -82.75 16.67 -10.71
CA GLN A 523 -84.08 17.22 -11.02
C GLN A 523 -83.99 18.54 -11.79
N ASP A 524 -82.79 19.12 -11.95
CA ASP A 524 -82.58 20.34 -12.74
C ASP A 524 -82.62 19.96 -14.22
N GLU A 525 -83.67 20.43 -14.90
CA GLU A 525 -83.95 20.08 -16.29
C GLU A 525 -82.83 20.52 -17.24
N GLU A 526 -82.21 21.67 -16.99
CA GLU A 526 -81.13 22.21 -17.82
C GLU A 526 -79.87 21.33 -17.68
N ILE A 527 -79.48 21.01 -16.45
CA ILE A 527 -78.31 20.15 -16.20
C ILE A 527 -78.55 18.73 -16.72
N CYS A 528 -79.76 18.18 -16.54
CA CYS A 528 -80.10 16.87 -17.08
C CYS A 528 -80.11 16.84 -18.61
N MET A 529 -80.58 17.91 -19.26
CA MET A 529 -80.55 18.03 -20.72
C MET A 529 -79.10 18.03 -21.24
N GLU A 530 -78.23 18.83 -20.65
CA GLU A 530 -76.80 18.86 -20.98
C GLU A 530 -76.14 17.48 -20.77
N ALA A 531 -76.47 16.79 -19.68
CA ALA A 531 -75.94 15.45 -19.39
C ALA A 531 -76.32 14.42 -20.44
N VAL A 532 -77.58 14.40 -20.89
CA VAL A 532 -78.04 13.43 -21.89
C VAL A 532 -77.57 13.77 -23.31
N GLN A 533 -77.37 15.05 -23.61
CA GLN A 533 -76.78 15.48 -24.87
C GLN A 533 -75.30 15.11 -24.94
N GLN A 534 -74.58 15.14 -23.82
CA GLN A 534 -73.20 14.68 -23.74
C GLN A 534 -73.10 13.15 -23.82
N ASN A 535 -73.96 12.43 -23.09
CA ASN A 535 -74.05 10.97 -23.13
C ASN A 535 -75.49 10.50 -22.83
N GLY A 536 -76.18 9.95 -23.83
CA GLY A 536 -77.57 9.56 -23.72
C GLY A 536 -77.87 8.58 -22.58
N MET A 537 -76.89 7.77 -22.16
CA MET A 537 -77.04 6.85 -21.03
C MET A 537 -77.13 7.57 -19.67
N ALA A 538 -76.82 8.87 -19.59
CA ALA A 538 -77.00 9.68 -18.39
C ALA A 538 -78.47 9.75 -17.95
N LEU A 539 -79.42 9.52 -18.87
CA LEU A 539 -80.86 9.49 -18.59
C LEU A 539 -81.21 8.53 -17.44
N GLN A 540 -80.46 7.43 -17.26
CA GLN A 540 -80.67 6.46 -16.19
C GLN A 540 -80.51 7.06 -14.78
N HIS A 541 -79.71 8.12 -14.64
CA HIS A 541 -79.40 8.77 -13.38
C HIS A 541 -80.29 9.98 -13.09
N CYS A 542 -81.05 10.45 -14.10
CA CYS A 542 -82.04 11.50 -13.93
C CYS A 542 -83.18 11.07 -12.99
N SER A 543 -83.77 12.03 -12.31
CA SER A 543 -84.97 11.79 -11.50
C SER A 543 -86.14 11.24 -12.32
N GLY A 544 -87.10 10.60 -11.66
CA GLY A 544 -88.25 10.00 -12.35
C GLY A 544 -89.09 11.01 -13.13
N THR A 545 -89.13 12.28 -12.68
CA THR A 545 -89.81 13.38 -13.37
C THR A 545 -89.13 13.71 -14.69
N ILE A 546 -87.81 13.90 -14.68
CA ILE A 546 -87.01 14.20 -15.89
C ILE A 546 -87.05 13.03 -16.89
N ARG A 547 -87.06 11.79 -16.42
CA ARG A 547 -87.24 10.60 -17.27
C ARG A 547 -88.63 10.51 -17.91
N GLY A 548 -89.57 11.36 -17.51
CA GLY A 548 -90.88 11.54 -18.12
C GLY A 548 -91.00 12.76 -19.03
N THR A 549 -89.97 13.62 -19.10
CA THR A 549 -89.95 14.80 -19.96
C THR A 549 -89.60 14.39 -21.39
N LYS A 550 -90.53 14.61 -22.32
CA LYS A 550 -90.42 14.12 -23.71
C LYS A 550 -89.15 14.67 -24.38
N GLU A 551 -88.89 15.96 -24.21
CA GLU A 551 -87.75 16.67 -24.79
C GLU A 551 -86.42 16.06 -24.35
N VAL A 552 -86.24 15.82 -23.05
CA VAL A 552 -85.01 15.22 -22.49
C VAL A 552 -84.85 13.77 -22.94
N VAL A 553 -85.94 13.00 -22.98
CA VAL A 553 -85.90 11.60 -23.43
C VAL A 553 -85.57 11.51 -24.92
N MET A 554 -86.14 12.36 -25.77
CA MET A 554 -85.80 12.41 -27.20
C MET A 554 -84.31 12.72 -27.38
N ALA A 555 -83.80 13.78 -26.74
CA ALA A 555 -82.39 14.14 -26.81
C ALA A 555 -81.45 12.98 -26.37
N ALA A 556 -81.82 12.25 -25.30
CA ALA A 556 -81.07 11.10 -24.84
C ALA A 556 -81.04 9.94 -25.86
N VAL A 557 -82.19 9.65 -26.48
CA VAL A 557 -82.35 8.57 -27.46
C VAL A 557 -81.68 8.93 -28.79
N GLU A 558 -81.71 10.20 -29.19
CA GLU A 558 -80.99 10.72 -30.35
C GLU A 558 -79.48 10.56 -30.18
N ASN A 559 -78.94 10.87 -29.00
CA ASN A 559 -77.53 10.66 -28.70
C ASN A 559 -77.17 9.17 -28.62
N LYS A 560 -78.00 8.38 -27.92
CA LYS A 560 -77.81 6.93 -27.75
C LYS A 560 -79.14 6.20 -27.60
N TRP A 561 -79.55 5.47 -28.63
CA TRP A 561 -80.87 4.83 -28.71
C TRP A 561 -81.17 3.87 -27.54
N GLU A 562 -80.15 3.21 -26.98
CA GLU A 562 -80.31 2.32 -25.82
C GLU A 562 -80.81 3.04 -24.57
N ALA A 563 -80.67 4.36 -24.51
CA ALA A 563 -81.14 5.18 -23.39
C ALA A 563 -82.66 5.12 -23.20
N SER A 564 -83.42 4.82 -24.26
CA SER A 564 -84.88 4.67 -24.24
C SER A 564 -85.37 3.73 -23.14
N ARG A 565 -84.61 2.67 -22.82
CA ARG A 565 -84.93 1.72 -21.74
C ARG A 565 -85.07 2.37 -20.35
N PHE A 566 -84.44 3.53 -20.16
CA PHE A 566 -84.46 4.26 -18.89
C PHE A 566 -85.54 5.33 -18.84
N ALA A 567 -86.19 5.66 -19.95
CA ALA A 567 -87.34 6.55 -19.97
C ALA A 567 -88.48 6.01 -19.11
N SER A 568 -89.40 6.87 -18.67
CA SER A 568 -90.59 6.44 -17.93
C SER A 568 -91.44 5.48 -18.78
N ALA A 569 -92.24 4.64 -18.13
CA ALA A 569 -93.08 3.66 -18.83
C ALA A 569 -94.08 4.28 -19.82
N ALA A 570 -94.45 5.56 -19.63
CA ALA A 570 -95.26 6.31 -20.58
C ALA A 570 -94.44 6.70 -21.82
N MET A 571 -93.24 7.23 -21.64
CA MET A 571 -92.35 7.67 -22.73
C MET A 571 -91.81 6.50 -23.56
N GLN A 572 -91.61 5.31 -22.97
CA GLN A 572 -91.22 4.11 -23.72
C GLN A 572 -92.26 3.64 -24.75
N LYS A 573 -93.51 4.11 -24.64
CA LYS A 573 -94.62 3.78 -25.55
C LYS A 573 -95.02 4.96 -26.43
N ASP A 574 -94.33 6.09 -26.33
CA ASP A 574 -94.58 7.27 -27.15
C ASP A 574 -94.13 6.98 -28.59
N ASP A 575 -95.01 7.27 -29.56
CA ASP A 575 -94.79 6.90 -30.97
C ASP A 575 -93.52 7.55 -31.54
N ASP A 576 -93.18 8.78 -31.13
CA ASP A 576 -92.02 9.51 -31.63
C ASP A 576 -90.72 8.88 -31.10
N ILE A 577 -90.68 8.49 -29.83
CA ILE A 577 -89.53 7.82 -29.21
C ILE A 577 -89.34 6.41 -29.79
N VAL A 578 -90.42 5.67 -30.01
CA VAL A 578 -90.35 4.32 -30.61
C VAL A 578 -89.83 4.38 -32.04
N ALA A 579 -90.28 5.36 -32.83
CA ALA A 579 -89.78 5.59 -34.18
C ALA A 579 -88.27 5.89 -34.18
N LEU A 580 -87.83 6.79 -33.29
CA LEU A 580 -86.44 7.18 -33.15
C LEU A 580 -85.53 6.01 -32.71
N VAL A 581 -86.00 5.15 -31.81
CA VAL A 581 -85.28 3.92 -31.42
C VAL A 581 -85.14 2.96 -32.60
N ALA A 582 -86.19 2.78 -33.41
CA ALA A 582 -86.14 1.90 -34.57
C ALA A 582 -85.12 2.37 -35.60
N GLU A 583 -85.00 3.68 -35.81
CA GLU A 583 -83.97 4.30 -36.66
C GLU A 583 -82.55 4.06 -36.11
N GLY A 584 -82.34 4.28 -34.81
CA GLY A 584 -81.05 4.05 -34.15
C GLY A 584 -80.60 2.58 -34.14
N VAL A 585 -81.53 1.63 -33.94
CA VAL A 585 -81.25 0.18 -33.99
C VAL A 585 -80.82 -0.25 -35.39
N ALA A 586 -81.47 0.29 -36.43
CA ALA A 586 -81.10 0.01 -37.81
C ALA A 586 -79.69 0.54 -38.15
N ALA A 587 -79.36 1.76 -37.71
CA ALA A 587 -78.05 2.36 -37.91
C ALA A 587 -76.91 1.64 -37.15
N GLY A 588 -77.18 1.11 -35.95
CA GLY A 588 -76.20 0.41 -35.13
C GLY A 588 -75.82 -0.99 -35.64
N GLN A 589 -76.71 -1.67 -36.38
CA GLN A 589 -76.45 -2.99 -36.98
C GLN A 589 -75.57 -2.93 -38.25
N GLU A 590 -75.43 -1.77 -38.88
CA GLU A 590 -74.54 -1.58 -40.05
C GLU A 590 -73.09 -1.24 -39.66
N ALA A 591 -72.84 -0.85 -38.40
CA ALA A 591 -71.54 -0.36 -37.91
C ALA A 591 -70.72 -1.39 -37.10
N THR A 592 -71.22 -2.62 -36.94
CA THR A 592 -70.56 -3.77 -36.28
C THR A 592 -70.19 -4.84 -37.29
#